data_AF-A0A5E4AYW1-F1
#
_entry.id   AF-A0A5E4AYW1-F1
#
_cell.length_a   1.000
_cell.length_b   1.000
_cell.length_c   1.000
_cell.angle_alpha   90.00
_cell.angle_beta   90.00
_cell.angle_gamma   90.00
#
_symmetry.space_group_name_H-M   'P 1'
#
loop_
_entity.id
_entity.type
_entity.pdbx_description
1 polymer ?
#
loop_
_entity_poly.entity_id
_entity_poly.type
_entity_poly.pdbx_seq_one_letter_code
_entity_poly.pdbx_strand_id
1 'polypeptide(L)'
;MRFCPYSHRTRLVLKAKGIRHEVININLRNKPDWCFTKHPFGQVPVLETSQCQLIYESVITCEYLDDAYPGRRLFPYDPYERARQKMLLELFCKVPQLTKECLVALRCGRECADLKISLRQEFCNLEEVQKGAPLMVRWIGESHAGSPAWSL
;
A
#
# COMPACT_ATOMS: atom_id res chain seq x y z
N MET A 1 -9.69 -17.34 -2.56
CA MET A 1 -8.34 -17.59 -2.02
C MET A 1 -8.10 -16.60 -0.88
N ARG A 2 -7.79 -17.07 0.33
CA ARG A 2 -7.72 -16.23 1.56
C ARG A 2 -6.36 -15.55 1.80
N PHE A 3 -5.33 -15.91 1.03
CA PHE A 3 -3.92 -15.63 1.35
C PHE A 3 -3.32 -14.38 0.69
N CYS A 4 -4.10 -13.62 -0.10
CA CYS A 4 -3.58 -12.41 -0.75
C CYS A 4 -3.22 -11.33 0.29
N PRO A 5 -1.95 -10.85 0.35
CA PRO A 5 -1.55 -9.82 1.31
C PRO A 5 -2.20 -8.46 1.02
N TYR A 6 -2.43 -8.13 -0.25
CA TYR A 6 -3.12 -6.90 -0.65
C TYR A 6 -4.58 -6.89 -0.21
N SER A 7 -5.31 -8.00 -0.38
CA SER A 7 -6.67 -8.13 0.13
C SER A 7 -6.72 -8.22 1.66
N HIS A 8 -5.65 -8.73 2.29
CA HIS A 8 -5.53 -8.73 3.74
C HIS A 8 -5.49 -7.31 4.30
N ARG A 9 -4.75 -6.39 3.65
CA ARG A 9 -4.71 -4.96 4.02
C ARG A 9 -6.12 -4.35 4.11
N THR A 10 -6.94 -4.50 3.07
CA THR A 10 -8.32 -3.98 3.06
C THR A 10 -9.19 -4.63 4.12
N ARG A 11 -9.06 -5.95 4.36
CA ARG A 11 -9.79 -6.65 5.43
C ARG A 11 -9.41 -6.15 6.83
N LEU A 12 -8.15 -5.77 7.05
CA LEU A 12 -7.73 -5.17 8.32
C LEU A 12 -8.43 -3.82 8.54
N VAL A 13 -8.54 -2.98 7.51
CA VAL A 13 -9.27 -1.69 7.60
C VAL A 13 -10.76 -1.91 7.87
N LEU A 14 -11.42 -2.80 7.13
CA LEU A 14 -12.82 -3.16 7.36
C LEU A 14 -13.06 -3.60 8.81
N LYS A 15 -12.18 -4.45 9.34
CA LYS A 15 -12.27 -4.94 10.72
C LYS A 15 -11.99 -3.82 11.74
N ALA A 16 -10.96 -3.00 11.52
CA ALA A 16 -10.56 -1.93 12.43
C ALA A 16 -11.63 -0.84 12.56
N LYS A 17 -12.37 -0.57 11.47
CA LYS A 17 -13.50 0.38 11.45
C LYS A 17 -14.85 -0.24 11.83
N GLY A 18 -14.91 -1.56 12.03
CA GLY A 18 -16.17 -2.25 12.38
C GLY A 18 -17.21 -2.22 11.25
N ILE A 19 -16.79 -2.09 9.99
CA ILE A 19 -17.69 -1.99 8.84
C ILE A 19 -18.32 -3.36 8.58
N ARG A 20 -19.64 -3.43 8.49
CA ARG A 20 -20.34 -4.66 8.06
C ARG A 20 -20.07 -4.90 6.58
N HIS A 21 -19.62 -6.09 6.23
CA HIS A 21 -19.25 -6.44 4.87
C HIS A 21 -19.38 -7.95 4.62
N GLU A 22 -19.49 -8.31 3.35
CA GLU A 22 -19.38 -9.68 2.87
C GLU A 22 -17.98 -9.92 2.30
N VAL A 23 -17.45 -11.15 2.43
CA VAL A 23 -16.18 -11.54 1.83
C VAL A 23 -16.40 -12.62 0.77
N ILE A 24 -16.33 -12.22 -0.50
CA ILE A 24 -16.41 -13.14 -1.64
C ILE A 24 -14.98 -13.54 -2.05
N ASN A 25 -14.65 -14.80 -1.85
CA ASN A 25 -13.32 -15.33 -2.15
C ASN A 25 -13.22 -15.80 -3.61
N ILE A 26 -12.30 -15.22 -4.37
CA ILE A 26 -12.05 -15.59 -5.78
C ILE A 26 -10.92 -16.62 -5.88
N ASN A 27 -11.05 -17.61 -6.76
CA ASN A 27 -9.94 -18.48 -7.15
C ASN A 27 -9.04 -17.75 -8.15
N LEU A 28 -7.81 -17.41 -7.76
CA LEU A 28 -6.90 -16.64 -8.61
C LEU A 28 -6.21 -17.48 -9.70
N ARG A 29 -6.24 -18.82 -9.58
CA ARG A 29 -5.69 -19.74 -10.60
C ARG A 29 -6.73 -20.03 -11.69
N ASN A 30 -7.99 -20.16 -11.31
CA ASN A 30 -9.11 -20.32 -12.22
C ASN A 30 -10.15 -19.23 -11.91
N LYS A 31 -9.96 -18.06 -12.50
CA LYS A 31 -10.79 -16.88 -12.23
C LYS A 31 -12.14 -17.05 -12.94
N PRO A 32 -13.28 -16.88 -12.25
CA PRO A 32 -14.56 -16.90 -12.92
C PRO A 32 -14.73 -15.64 -13.80
N ASP A 33 -15.42 -15.77 -14.92
CA ASP A 33 -15.50 -14.71 -15.95
C ASP A 33 -16.08 -13.39 -15.41
N TRP A 34 -17.03 -13.48 -14.47
CA TRP A 34 -17.62 -12.30 -13.84
C TRP A 34 -16.60 -11.46 -13.05
N CYS A 35 -15.44 -11.99 -12.65
CA CYS A 35 -14.42 -11.18 -11.97
C CYS A 35 -13.86 -10.07 -12.86
N PHE A 36 -13.86 -10.27 -14.18
CA PHE A 36 -13.38 -9.26 -15.13
C PHE A 36 -14.35 -8.08 -15.29
N THR A 37 -15.62 -8.26 -14.90
CA THR A 37 -16.57 -7.14 -14.79
C THR A 37 -16.36 -6.31 -13.53
N LYS A 38 -15.65 -6.85 -12.52
CA LYS A 38 -15.31 -6.18 -11.27
C LYS A 38 -13.94 -5.50 -11.30
N HIS A 39 -13.00 -6.06 -12.07
CA HIS A 39 -11.67 -5.52 -12.26
C HIS A 39 -11.14 -5.88 -13.65
N PRO A 40 -10.60 -4.94 -14.44
CA PRO A 40 -10.16 -5.21 -15.83
C PRO A 40 -9.19 -6.39 -15.96
N PHE A 41 -8.29 -6.55 -14.99
CA PHE A 41 -7.30 -7.66 -14.94
C PHE A 41 -7.69 -8.81 -14.00
N GLY A 42 -8.92 -8.80 -13.46
CA GLY A 42 -9.39 -9.76 -12.47
C GLY A 42 -8.47 -9.85 -11.25
N GLN A 43 -7.97 -8.71 -10.75
CA GLN A 43 -7.12 -8.65 -9.57
C GLN A 43 -7.97 -8.40 -8.31
N VAL A 44 -7.34 -8.57 -7.16
CA VAL A 44 -7.95 -8.36 -5.84
C VAL A 44 -7.00 -7.54 -4.98
N PRO A 45 -7.50 -6.71 -4.05
CA PRO A 45 -8.91 -6.54 -3.66
C PRO A 45 -9.73 -5.65 -4.59
N VAL A 46 -11.04 -5.87 -4.57
CA VAL A 46 -12.07 -4.99 -5.12
C VAL A 46 -13.14 -4.82 -4.05
N LEU A 47 -13.62 -3.59 -3.84
CA LEU A 47 -14.82 -3.28 -3.11
C LEU A 47 -15.94 -2.99 -4.11
N GLU A 48 -17.11 -3.54 -3.82
CA GLU A 48 -18.35 -3.21 -4.51
C GLU A 48 -19.32 -2.64 -3.50
N THR A 49 -19.83 -1.43 -3.77
CA THR A 49 -20.81 -0.78 -2.89
C THR A 49 -22.23 -1.23 -3.23
N SER A 50 -23.20 -0.94 -2.36
CA SER A 50 -24.62 -1.17 -2.65
C SER A 50 -25.15 -0.36 -3.85
N GLN A 51 -24.40 0.63 -4.31
CA GLN A 51 -24.69 1.45 -5.49
C GLN A 51 -23.97 0.93 -6.75
N CYS A 52 -23.44 -0.30 -6.70
CA CYS A 52 -22.69 -0.94 -7.80
C CYS A 52 -21.41 -0.17 -8.20
N GLN A 53 -20.82 0.62 -7.28
CA GLN A 53 -19.54 1.29 -7.54
C GLN A 53 -18.39 0.32 -7.23
N LEU A 54 -17.40 0.31 -8.12
CA LEU A 54 -16.21 -0.53 -7.98
C LEU A 54 -15.01 0.32 -7.57
N ILE A 55 -14.36 -0.08 -6.48
CA ILE A 55 -13.12 0.53 -5.99
C ILE A 55 -12.08 -0.57 -5.88
N TYR A 56 -10.94 -0.41 -6.54
CA TYR A 56 -9.86 -1.40 -6.54
C TYR A 56 -8.52 -0.73 -6.24
N GLU A 57 -7.47 -1.55 -6.15
CA GLU A 57 -6.19 -1.27 -5.49
C GLU A 57 -6.26 -1.23 -3.96
N SER A 58 -5.37 -1.97 -3.32
CA SER A 58 -5.43 -2.15 -1.86
C SER A 58 -5.22 -0.85 -1.08
N VAL A 59 -4.45 0.10 -1.58
CA VAL A 59 -4.25 1.41 -0.93
C VAL A 59 -5.49 2.28 -1.09
N ILE A 60 -6.00 2.38 -2.31
CA ILE A 60 -7.17 3.19 -2.65
C ILE A 60 -8.41 2.69 -1.92
N THR A 61 -8.63 1.37 -1.89
CA THR A 61 -9.73 0.77 -1.12
C THR A 61 -9.63 1.06 0.38
N CYS A 62 -8.43 1.06 0.96
CA CYS A 62 -8.23 1.41 2.37
C CYS A 62 -8.53 2.88 2.65
N GLU A 63 -8.07 3.78 1.79
CA GLU A 63 -8.32 5.23 1.92
C GLU A 63 -9.81 5.55 1.76
N TYR A 64 -10.47 4.98 0.73
CA TYR A 64 -11.91 5.11 0.53
C TYR A 64 -12.69 4.66 1.75
N LEU A 65 -12.37 3.49 2.31
CA LEU A 65 -13.05 2.99 3.51
C LEU A 65 -12.84 3.92 4.70
N ASP A 66 -11.65 4.49 4.87
CA ASP A 66 -11.37 5.37 5.99
C ASP A 66 -12.12 6.70 5.92
N ASP A 67 -12.21 7.27 4.71
CA ASP A 67 -12.88 8.56 4.48
C ASP A 67 -14.40 8.43 4.38
N ALA A 68 -14.93 7.35 3.76
CA ALA A 68 -16.36 7.21 3.49
C ALA A 68 -17.18 6.71 4.70
N TYR A 69 -16.56 5.98 5.63
CA TYR A 69 -17.27 5.40 6.77
C TYR A 69 -16.96 6.16 8.07
N PRO A 70 -18.01 6.54 8.84
CA PRO A 70 -17.84 7.27 10.10
C PRO A 70 -17.22 6.39 11.20
N GLY A 71 -16.93 7.01 12.33
CA GLY A 71 -16.37 6.33 13.51
C GLY A 71 -14.85 6.49 13.60
N ARG A 72 -14.14 5.42 13.95
CA ARG A 72 -12.69 5.46 14.14
C ARG A 72 -12.00 5.82 12.82
N ARG A 73 -11.21 6.90 12.84
CA ARG A 73 -10.31 7.28 11.74
C ARG A 73 -8.99 6.53 11.86
N LEU A 74 -8.44 6.10 10.73
CA LEU A 74 -7.15 5.40 10.68
C LEU A 74 -6.03 6.35 10.25
N PHE A 75 -6.30 7.24 9.29
CA PHE A 75 -5.38 8.33 8.96
C PHE A 75 -5.48 9.49 9.96
N PRO A 76 -4.38 10.22 10.19
CA PRO A 76 -4.39 11.47 10.94
C PRO A 76 -5.30 12.53 10.32
N TYR A 77 -5.80 13.44 11.16
CA TYR A 77 -6.47 14.66 10.69
C TYR A 77 -5.50 15.68 10.12
N ASP A 78 -4.32 15.78 10.74
CA ASP A 78 -3.28 16.68 10.29
C ASP A 78 -2.81 16.28 8.88
N PRO A 79 -2.87 17.20 7.89
CA PRO A 79 -2.49 16.89 6.51
C PRO A 79 -1.03 16.46 6.36
N TYR A 80 -0.13 17.03 7.16
CA TYR A 80 1.28 16.68 7.13
C TYR A 80 1.50 15.24 7.64
N GLU A 81 0.92 14.88 8.78
CA GLU A 81 1.00 13.52 9.33
C GLU A 81 0.34 12.49 8.40
N ARG A 82 -0.76 12.85 7.74
CA ARG A 82 -1.37 11.99 6.70
C ARG A 82 -0.41 11.81 5.51
N ALA A 83 0.24 12.87 5.04
CA ALA A 83 1.25 12.79 3.99
C ALA A 83 2.47 11.97 4.42
N ARG A 84 2.94 12.13 5.66
CA ARG A 84 4.04 11.34 6.25
C ARG A 84 3.71 9.84 6.24
N GLN A 85 2.49 9.45 6.59
CA GLN A 85 2.06 8.04 6.49
C GLN A 85 2.02 7.52 5.06
N LYS A 86 1.66 8.36 4.07
CA LYS A 86 1.75 7.99 2.65
C LYS A 86 3.19 7.85 2.18
N MET A 87 4.09 8.74 2.58
CA MET A 87 5.52 8.63 2.29
C MET A 87 6.14 7.34 2.89
N LEU A 88 5.72 6.96 4.10
CA LEU A 88 6.11 5.69 4.72
C LEU A 88 5.65 4.48 3.91
N LEU A 89 4.43 4.54 3.35
CA LEU A 89 3.91 3.49 2.48
C LEU A 89 4.71 3.40 1.16
N GLU A 90 5.11 4.53 0.58
CA GLU A 90 5.98 4.57 -0.59
C GLU A 90 7.36 3.98 -0.29
N LEU A 91 7.94 4.27 0.87
CA LEU A 91 9.20 3.64 1.30
C LEU A 91 9.08 2.11 1.38
N PHE A 92 7.90 1.61 1.76
CA PHE A 92 7.61 0.18 1.86
C PHE A 92 7.35 -0.51 0.50
N CYS A 93 7.23 0.23 -0.62
CA CYS A 93 6.67 -0.29 -1.87
C CYS A 93 7.39 -1.54 -2.44
N LYS A 94 8.70 -1.68 -2.22
CA LYS A 94 9.51 -2.80 -2.71
C LYS A 94 9.40 -4.07 -1.87
N VAL A 95 9.06 -3.93 -0.59
CA VAL A 95 9.09 -5.04 0.39
C VAL A 95 8.18 -6.20 -0.03
N PRO A 96 6.92 -6.00 -0.48
CA PRO A 96 6.06 -7.11 -0.89
C PRO A 96 6.65 -7.96 -2.02
N GLN A 97 7.26 -7.31 -3.02
CA GLN A 97 7.82 -8.00 -4.18
C GLN A 97 9.10 -8.75 -3.79
N LEU A 98 10.02 -8.11 -3.07
CA LEU A 98 11.23 -8.75 -2.55
C LEU A 98 10.91 -9.96 -1.65
N THR A 99 9.89 -9.84 -0.80
CA THR A 99 9.44 -10.95 0.07
C THR A 99 8.92 -12.11 -0.76
N LYS A 100 8.14 -11.84 -1.81
CA LYS A 100 7.64 -12.87 -2.75
C LYS A 100 8.80 -13.55 -3.48
N GLU A 101 9.76 -12.79 -3.98
CA GLU A 101 10.93 -13.32 -4.69
C GLU A 101 11.80 -14.19 -3.77
N CYS A 102 12.08 -13.73 -2.55
CA CYS A 102 12.75 -14.52 -1.52
C CYS A 102 12.02 -15.83 -1.26
N LEU A 103 10.70 -15.78 -1.06
CA LEU A 103 9.89 -16.97 -0.81
C LEU A 103 9.97 -17.96 -1.98
N VAL A 104 9.85 -17.49 -3.22
CA VAL A 104 9.94 -18.34 -4.42
C VAL A 104 11.33 -18.96 -4.54
N ALA A 105 12.40 -18.18 -4.37
CA ALA A 105 13.77 -18.67 -4.44
C ALA A 105 14.02 -19.78 -3.41
N LEU A 106 13.61 -19.56 -2.15
CA LEU A 106 13.72 -20.56 -1.08
C LEU A 106 12.92 -21.83 -1.40
N ARG A 107 11.69 -21.69 -1.90
CA ARG A 107 10.82 -22.84 -2.24
C ARG A 107 11.32 -23.64 -3.42
N CYS A 108 12.07 -23.01 -4.34
CA CYS A 108 12.67 -23.67 -5.49
C CYS A 108 14.13 -24.10 -5.26
N GLY A 109 14.69 -23.93 -4.06
CA GLY A 109 16.08 -24.28 -3.76
C GLY A 109 17.12 -23.42 -4.50
N ARG A 110 16.77 -22.19 -4.88
CA ARG A 110 17.67 -21.24 -5.53
C ARG A 110 18.45 -20.42 -4.50
N GLU A 111 19.62 -19.95 -4.90
CA GLU A 111 20.38 -18.91 -4.19
C GLU A 111 19.49 -17.65 -4.03
N CYS A 112 19.57 -16.99 -2.87
CA CYS A 112 18.78 -15.79 -2.56
C CYS A 112 19.48 -14.82 -1.60
N ALA A 113 20.81 -14.87 -1.48
CA ALA A 113 21.59 -14.01 -0.61
C ALA A 113 21.37 -12.54 -0.97
N ASP A 114 21.48 -12.21 -2.26
CA ASP A 114 21.29 -10.84 -2.74
C ASP A 114 19.87 -10.33 -2.46
N LEU A 115 18.85 -11.16 -2.71
CA LEU A 115 17.45 -10.83 -2.39
C LEU A 115 17.25 -10.57 -0.89
N LYS A 116 17.89 -11.38 -0.03
CA LYS A 116 17.85 -11.19 1.43
C LYS A 116 18.57 -9.92 1.85
N ILE A 117 19.70 -9.57 1.21
CA ILE A 117 20.43 -8.32 1.48
C ILE A 117 19.55 -7.13 1.11
N SER A 118 18.96 -7.12 -0.09
CA SER A 118 18.04 -6.06 -0.51
C SER A 118 16.84 -5.94 0.42
N LEU A 119 16.22 -7.06 0.80
CA LEU A 119 15.09 -7.06 1.74
C LEU A 119 15.48 -6.53 3.13
N ARG A 120 16.67 -6.89 3.64
CA ARG A 120 17.20 -6.35 4.90
C ARG A 120 17.42 -4.84 4.80
N GLN A 121 17.96 -4.35 3.69
CA GLN A 121 18.16 -2.91 3.49
C GLN A 121 16.83 -2.15 3.57
N GLU A 122 15.77 -2.65 2.93
CA GLU A 122 14.45 -2.01 3.03
C GLU A 122 13.91 -2.02 4.46
N PHE A 123 14.17 -3.08 5.24
CA PHE A 123 13.82 -3.08 6.67
C PHE A 123 14.66 -2.10 7.50
N CYS A 124 15.95 -1.94 7.20
CA CYS A 124 16.78 -0.91 7.85
C CYS A 124 16.26 0.50 7.57
N ASN A 125 15.88 0.80 6.32
CA ASN A 125 15.30 2.09 5.94
C ASN A 125 14.04 2.41 6.79
N LEU A 126 13.19 1.41 7.04
CA LEU A 126 11.98 1.56 7.86
C LEU A 126 12.32 1.76 9.35
N GLU A 127 13.33 1.06 9.86
CA GLU A 127 13.79 1.18 11.24
C GLU A 127 14.36 2.58 11.53
N GLU A 128 15.07 3.18 10.57
CA GLU A 128 15.59 4.55 10.70
C GLU A 128 14.46 5.58 10.85
N VAL A 129 13.38 5.46 10.07
CA VAL A 129 12.24 6.38 10.20
C VAL A 129 11.54 6.25 11.55
N GLN A 130 11.57 5.06 12.16
CA GLN A 130 11.03 4.83 13.50
C GLN A 130 11.86 5.50 14.61
N LYS A 131 13.17 5.65 14.43
CA LYS A 131 14.10 6.22 15.43
C LYS A 131 14.03 7.75 15.55
N GLY A 132 13.44 8.43 14.58
CA GLY A 132 13.03 9.84 14.67
C GLY A 132 14.15 10.87 14.47
N ALA A 133 13.85 11.89 13.66
CA ALA A 133 14.58 13.16 13.60
C ALA A 133 13.56 14.32 13.51
N PRO A 134 13.82 15.48 14.13
CA PRO A 134 12.92 16.63 14.08
C PRO A 134 12.99 17.32 12.71
N LEU A 135 11.83 17.76 12.22
CA LEU A 135 11.65 18.29 10.88
C LEU A 135 11.58 19.83 10.91
N MET A 136 12.56 20.46 10.28
CA MET A 136 12.50 21.85 9.83
C MET A 136 12.11 21.83 8.34
N VAL A 137 11.08 22.58 7.96
CA VAL A 137 10.65 22.65 6.55
C VAL A 137 11.72 23.39 5.74
N ARG A 138 12.33 22.69 4.78
CA ARG A 138 13.09 23.28 3.66
C ARG A 138 12.58 22.67 2.38
N TRP A 139 12.33 23.50 1.38
CA TRP A 139 12.11 23.03 0.02
C TRP A 139 13.46 22.58 -0.55
N ILE A 140 13.53 21.34 -1.04
CA ILE A 140 14.67 20.82 -1.79
C ILE A 140 14.10 20.37 -3.14
N GLY A 141 14.22 21.21 -4.15
CA GLY A 141 13.97 20.86 -5.54
C GLY A 141 15.27 20.85 -6.34
N GLU A 142 15.23 20.26 -7.51
CA GLU A 142 16.35 20.28 -8.44
C GLU A 142 16.65 21.73 -8.86
N SER A 143 17.89 22.18 -8.68
CA SER A 143 18.39 23.37 -9.36
C SER A 143 18.62 23.01 -10.83
N HIS A 144 17.75 23.45 -11.73
CA HIS A 144 18.20 23.65 -13.10
C HIS A 144 19.25 24.75 -13.08
N ALA A 145 20.47 24.39 -13.50
CA ALA A 145 21.53 25.36 -13.73
C ALA A 145 21.04 26.40 -14.74
N GLY A 146 20.84 27.64 -14.28
CA GLY A 146 20.63 28.81 -15.12
C GLY A 146 19.29 29.51 -14.96
N SER A 147 19.16 30.37 -13.96
CA SER A 147 18.80 31.80 -14.13
C SER A 147 18.65 32.51 -12.77
N PRO A 148 18.95 33.82 -12.69
CA PRO A 148 19.20 34.51 -11.44
C PRO A 148 17.92 34.92 -10.71
N ALA A 149 18.11 35.09 -9.40
CA ALA A 149 17.19 35.58 -8.39
C ALA A 149 16.22 36.65 -8.88
N TRP A 150 14.92 36.40 -8.69
CA TRP A 150 13.92 37.46 -8.65
C TRP A 150 13.89 38.04 -7.25
N SER A 151 14.30 39.30 -7.15
CA SER A 151 14.02 40.20 -6.04
C SER A 151 12.53 40.56 -6.05
N LEU A 152 11.85 40.37 -4.91
CA LEU A 152 11.00 41.32 -4.18
C LEU A 152 10.39 40.62 -2.95
#